data_AF-A0A402A7A1-F1
#
_entry.id   AF-A0A402A7A1-F1
#
_cell.length_a   1.000
_cell.length_b   1.000
_cell.length_c   1.000
_cell.angle_alpha   90.00
_cell.angle_beta   90.00
_cell.angle_gamma   90.00
#
_symmetry.space_group_name_H-M   'P 1'
#
loop_
_entity.id
_entity.type
_entity.pdbx_description
1 polymer ?
#
loop_
_entity_poly.entity_id
_entity_poly.type
_entity_poly.pdbx_seq_one_letter_code
_entity_poly.pdbx_strand_id
1 'polypeptide(L)'
;MATKETELTPAKRKRLLKKFGPSPKGYTTRELEQFLDLLYGMYSHVYTASQLSEVVISDPFDRSETPRQIKLVEFTDWLEAVLV
;
A
#
# COMPACT_ATOMS: atom_id res chain seq x y z
N MET A 1 10.79 20.62 3.36
CA MET A 1 11.27 20.23 4.69
C MET A 1 10.36 19.16 5.24
N ALA A 2 10.90 17.96 5.40
CA ALA A 2 10.40 16.77 6.10
C ALA A 2 8.87 16.58 6.17
N THR A 3 8.31 15.87 5.19
CA THR A 3 7.08 15.08 5.40
C THR A 3 7.32 14.17 6.59
N LYS A 4 6.47 14.25 7.62
CA LYS A 4 6.44 13.26 8.71
C LYS A 4 6.30 11.87 8.08
N GLU A 5 7.39 11.13 8.02
CA GLU A 5 7.37 9.68 7.92
C GLU A 5 6.40 9.22 9.01
N THR A 6 5.21 8.81 8.60
CA THR A 6 4.26 8.25 9.54
C THR A 6 4.72 6.82 9.74
N GLU A 7 5.78 6.66 10.53
CA GLU A 7 6.35 5.36 10.90
C GLU A 7 5.20 4.39 11.16
N LEU A 8 5.26 3.24 10.48
CA LEU A 8 4.22 2.23 10.55
C LEU A 8 4.15 1.68 11.98
N THR A 9 3.34 2.32 12.83
CA THR A 9 3.22 1.92 14.23
C THR A 9 2.67 0.48 14.33
N PRO A 10 3.02 -0.29 15.38
CA PRO A 10 2.47 -1.64 15.57
C PRO A 10 0.93 -1.69 15.55
N ALA A 11 0.28 -0.65 16.07
CA ALA A 11 -1.17 -0.52 16.05
C ALA A 11 -1.72 -0.30 14.63
N LYS A 12 -1.09 0.57 13.84
CA LYS A 12 -1.45 0.80 12.42
C LYS A 12 -1.25 -0.47 11.61
N ARG A 13 -0.10 -1.14 11.76
CA ARG A 13 0.22 -2.45 11.15
C ARG A 13 -0.85 -3.49 11.46
N LYS A 14 -1.17 -3.70 12.75
CA LYS A 14 -2.21 -4.66 13.18
C LYS A 14 -3.57 -4.34 12.56
N ARG A 15 -3.96 -3.07 12.49
CA ARG A 15 -5.22 -2.63 11.87
C ARG A 15 -5.26 -2.93 10.37
N LEU A 16 -4.16 -2.66 9.65
CA LEU A 16 -4.05 -2.89 8.21
C LEU A 16 -4.11 -4.38 7.87
N LEU A 17 -3.33 -5.21 8.57
CA LEU A 17 -3.34 -6.66 8.37
C LEU A 17 -4.72 -7.28 8.70
N LYS A 18 -5.43 -6.74 9.69
CA LYS A 18 -6.81 -7.15 9.99
C LYS A 18 -7.79 -6.77 8.88
N LYS A 19 -7.64 -5.57 8.29
CA LYS A 19 -8.55 -5.02 7.27
C LYS A 19 -8.33 -5.67 5.91
N PHE A 20 -7.08 -5.80 5.49
CA PHE A 20 -6.71 -6.17 4.13
C PHE A 20 -6.19 -7.59 3.99
N GLY A 21 -5.80 -8.21 5.11
CA GLY A 21 -5.28 -9.57 5.16
C GLY A 21 -3.75 -9.63 5.25
N PRO A 22 -3.20 -10.85 5.34
CA PRO A 22 -1.77 -11.10 5.31
C PRO A 22 -1.19 -10.91 3.90
N SER A 23 0.10 -11.25 3.73
CA SER A 23 0.78 -11.20 2.44
C SER A 23 -0.02 -11.90 1.32
N PRO A 24 -0.14 -11.28 0.13
CA PRO A 24 -0.82 -11.89 -1.01
C PRO A 24 -0.11 -13.19 -1.41
N LYS A 25 -0.90 -14.25 -1.62
CA LYS A 25 -0.36 -15.57 -1.95
C LYS A 25 0.27 -15.57 -3.34
N GLY A 26 1.41 -16.25 -3.47
CA GLY A 26 2.08 -16.43 -4.77
C GLY A 26 3.07 -15.32 -5.14
N TYR A 27 3.35 -14.39 -4.22
CA TYR A 27 4.40 -13.39 -4.37
C TYR A 27 5.46 -13.57 -3.30
N THR A 28 6.71 -13.42 -3.70
CA THR A 28 7.86 -13.34 -2.79
C THR A 28 7.95 -11.96 -2.16
N THR A 29 8.58 -11.86 -0.99
CA THR A 29 8.86 -10.58 -0.32
C THR A 29 9.57 -9.60 -1.28
N ARG A 30 10.54 -10.09 -2.05
CA ARG A 30 11.30 -9.29 -3.02
C ARG A 30 10.40 -8.71 -4.13
N GLU A 31 9.48 -9.49 -4.67
CA GLU A 31 8.56 -9.00 -5.71
C GLU A 31 7.62 -7.91 -5.15
N LEU A 32 7.20 -8.06 -3.90
CA LEU A 32 6.36 -7.07 -3.22
C LEU A 32 7.14 -5.78 -2.90
N GLU A 33 8.40 -5.89 -2.48
CA GLU A 33 9.30 -4.74 -2.31
C GLU A 33 9.49 -3.98 -3.63
N GLN A 34 9.84 -4.70 -4.71
CA GLN A 34 10.01 -4.09 -6.04
C GLN A 34 8.74 -3.42 -6.54
N PHE A 35 7.58 -4.01 -6.25
CA PHE A 35 6.30 -3.41 -6.60
C PHE A 35 6.02 -2.13 -5.79
N LEU A 36 6.33 -2.12 -4.49
CA LEU A 36 6.20 -0.94 -3.64
C LEU A 36 7.15 0.19 -4.10
N ASP A 37 8.40 -0.13 -4.43
CA ASP A 37 9.37 0.81 -4.98
C ASP A 37 8.87 1.45 -6.28
N LEU A 38 8.26 0.65 -7.16
CA LEU A 38 7.67 1.14 -8.41
C LEU A 38 6.54 2.13 -8.12
N LEU A 39 5.64 1.82 -7.18
CA LEU A 39 4.55 2.73 -6.81
C LEU A 39 5.12 4.06 -6.28
N TYR A 40 6.12 4.01 -5.40
CA TYR A 40 6.76 5.23 -4.92
C TYR A 40 7.45 6.02 -6.05
N GLY A 41 8.12 5.35 -6.98
CA GLY A 41 8.71 5.98 -8.15
C GLY A 41 7.68 6.67 -9.06
N MET A 42 6.53 6.03 -9.30
CA MET A 42 5.48 6.57 -10.18
C MET A 42 4.80 7.81 -9.60
N TYR A 43 4.57 7.84 -8.29
CA TYR A 43 3.73 8.86 -7.66
C TYR A 43 4.52 10.00 -7.00
N SER A 44 5.79 9.79 -6.66
CA SER A 44 6.61 10.77 -5.92
C SER A 44 6.85 12.10 -6.65
N HIS A 45 6.89 12.11 -7.97
CA HIS A 45 7.22 13.30 -8.76
C HIS A 45 6.02 14.04 -9.35
N VAL A 46 4.86 13.38 -9.41
CA VAL A 46 3.69 13.89 -10.15
C VAL A 46 2.59 14.36 -9.21
N TYR A 47 2.50 13.77 -8.01
CA TYR A 47 1.41 14.03 -7.08
C TYR A 47 1.92 14.46 -5.72
N THR A 48 1.22 15.43 -5.14
CA THR A 48 1.36 15.77 -3.73
C THR A 48 0.73 14.69 -2.85
N ALA A 49 1.17 14.59 -1.60
CA ALA A 49 0.63 13.63 -0.64
C ALA A 49 -0.91 13.77 -0.44
N SER A 50 -1.45 14.99 -0.51
CA SER A 50 -2.89 15.22 -0.43
C SER A 50 -3.62 14.64 -1.64
N GLN A 51 -3.08 14.82 -2.84
CA GLN A 51 -3.65 14.25 -4.06
C GLN A 51 -3.64 12.72 -4.03
N LEU A 52 -2.55 12.10 -3.57
CA LEU A 52 -2.46 10.63 -3.45
C LEU A 52 -3.45 10.04 -2.45
N SER A 53 -3.83 10.80 -1.41
CA SER A 53 -4.81 10.36 -0.40
C SER A 53 -6.24 10.22 -0.94
N GLU A 54 -6.51 10.85 -2.09
CA GLU A 54 -7.80 10.82 -2.77
C GLU A 54 -7.83 9.78 -3.89
N VAL A 55 -6.68 9.26 -4.32
CA VAL A 55 -6.61 8.22 -5.36
C VAL A 55 -7.18 6.91 -4.83
N VAL A 56 -8.16 6.37 -5.54
CA VAL A 56 -8.74 5.05 -5.30
C VAL A 56 -8.33 4.13 -6.45
N ILE A 57 -7.83 2.95 -6.11
CA ILE A 57 -7.45 1.91 -7.06
C ILE A 57 -8.25 0.64 -6.80
N SER A 58 -8.40 -0.19 -7.83
CA SER A 58 -8.77 -1.58 -7.65
C SER A 58 -7.61 -2.34 -7.00
N ASP A 59 -7.90 -3.16 -6.00
CA ASP A 59 -6.91 -4.01 -5.35
C ASP A 59 -6.30 -5.00 -6.38
N PRO A 60 -5.00 -4.89 -6.70
CA PRO A 60 -4.38 -5.72 -7.73
C PRO A 60 -4.21 -7.19 -7.31
N PHE A 61 -4.35 -7.50 -6.01
CA PHE A 61 -4.28 -8.86 -5.50
C PHE A 61 -5.66 -9.52 -5.35
N ASP A 62 -6.73 -8.75 -5.50
CA ASP A 62 -8.10 -9.26 -5.48
C ASP A 62 -8.49 -9.77 -6.88
N ARG A 63 -8.62 -11.10 -7.00
CA ARG A 63 -8.98 -11.79 -8.25
C ARG A 63 -10.48 -12.04 -8.39
N SER A 64 -11.31 -11.43 -7.55
CA SER A 64 -12.77 -11.52 -7.70
C SER A 64 -13.25 -10.80 -8.97
N GLU A 65 -14.48 -11.11 -9.38
CA GLU A 65 -15.12 -10.47 -10.53
C GLU A 65 -15.30 -8.96 -10.34
N THR A 66 -15.47 -8.51 -9.09
CA THR A 66 -15.55 -7.10 -8.70
C THR A 66 -14.48 -6.79 -7.66
N PRO A 67 -13.24 -6.49 -8.07
CA PRO A 67 -12.14 -6.24 -7.14
C PRO A 67 -12.46 -5.12 -6.16
N ARG A 68 -12.11 -5.36 -4.89
CA ARG A 68 -12.20 -4.37 -3.83
C ARG A 68 -11.52 -3.07 -4.23
N GLN A 69 -12.18 -1.95 -3.94
CA GLN A 69 -11.61 -0.62 -4.11
C GLN A 69 -10.87 -0.20 -2.84
N ILE A 70 -9.66 0.35 -2.99
CA ILE A 70 -8.79 0.75 -1.89
C ILE A 70 -8.14 2.11 -2.19
N LYS A 71 -7.97 2.94 -1.16
CA LYS A 71 -7.19 4.17 -1.30
C LYS A 71 -5.72 3.83 -1.51
N LEU A 72 -5.06 4.50 -2.46
CA LEU A 72 -3.66 4.25 -2.80
C LEU A 72 -2.74 4.34 -1.57
N VAL A 73 -2.94 5.34 -0.70
CA VAL A 73 -2.18 5.48 0.55
C VAL A 73 -2.43 4.33 1.52
N GLU A 74 -3.67 3.85 1.65
CA GLU A 74 -3.97 2.68 2.49
C GLU A 74 -3.35 1.39 1.91
N PHE A 75 -3.25 1.32 0.59
CA PHE A 75 -2.63 0.19 -0.11
C PHE A 75 -1.12 0.14 0.09
N THR A 76 -0.42 1.27 -0.07
CA THR A 76 1.03 1.33 0.17
C THR A 76 1.36 1.09 1.64
N ASP A 77 0.58 1.67 2.56
CA ASP A 77 0.68 1.40 4.00
C ASP A 77 0.51 -0.08 4.33
N TRP A 78 -0.42 -0.76 3.67
CA TRP A 78 -0.64 -2.19 3.85
C TRP A 78 0.49 -3.04 3.26
N LEU A 79 1.03 -2.68 2.09
CA LEU A 79 2.20 -3.34 1.52
C LEU A 79 3.40 -3.25 2.45
N GLU A 80 3.68 -2.07 3.00
CA GLU A 80 4.71 -1.90 4.04
C GLU A 80 4.44 -2.78 5.26
N ALA A 81 3.18 -2.84 5.72
CA ALA A 81 2.80 -3.68 6.85
C ALA A 81 3.03 -5.18 6.64
N VAL A 82 2.97 -5.64 5.39
CA VAL A 82 3.25 -7.01 4.99
C VAL A 82 4.75 -7.30 4.92
N LEU A 83 5.56 -6.30 4.54
CA LEU A 83 7.01 -6.41 4.35
C LEU A 83 7.84 -6.30 5.65
N VAL A 84 7.24 -5.74 6.71
CA VAL A 84 7.85 -5.57 8.05
C VAL A 84 7.60 -6.76 8.97
#